data_AF-L0GWF6-F1
#
_entry.id   AF-L0GWF6-F1
#
_cell.length_a   1.000
_cell.length_b   1.000
_cell.length_c   1.000
_cell.angle_alpha   90.00
_cell.angle_beta   90.00
_cell.angle_gamma   90.00
#
_symmetry.space_group_name_H-M   'P 1'
#
loop_
_entity.id
_entity.type
_entity.pdbx_description
1 polymer ?
#
loop_
_entity_poly.entity_id
_entity_poly.type
_entity_poly.pdbx_seq_one_letter_code
_entity_poly.pdbx_strand_id
1 'polypeptide(L)' 'MDLAELVYESVKDLPQSAAQEVLDFAHFLAQRQASREDRDLMLAQQSALADWDNSDDDAWNDAPAV' A
#
# COMPACT_ATOMS: atom_id res chain seq x y z
N MET A 1 9.72 -29.95 -4.10
CA MET A 1 8.94 -29.08 -4.99
C MET A 1 8.79 -27.74 -4.30
N ASP A 2 9.28 -26.68 -4.92
CA ASP A 2 9.16 -25.31 -4.40
C ASP A 2 7.81 -24.69 -4.82
N LEU A 3 7.37 -23.64 -4.12
CA LEU A 3 6.11 -22.96 -4.42
C LEU A 3 6.09 -22.38 -5.83
N ALA A 4 7.21 -21.81 -6.29
CA ALA A 4 7.34 -21.28 -7.65
C ALA A 4 7.13 -22.38 -8.71
N GLU A 5 7.63 -23.58 -8.43
CA GLU A 5 7.49 -24.75 -9.30
C GLU A 5 6.04 -25.25 -9.35
N LEU A 6 5.35 -25.29 -8.21
CA LEU A 6 3.92 -25.63 -8.14
C LEU A 6 3.06 -24.62 -8.91
N VAL A 7 3.36 -23.32 -8.82
CA VAL A 7 2.66 -22.28 -9.58
C VAL A 7 2.88 -22.45 -11.08
N TYR A 8 4.13 -22.67 -11.51
CA TYR A 8 4.44 -22.93 -12.91
C TYR A 8 3.68 -24.15 -13.45
N GLU A 9 3.75 -25.28 -12.74
CA GLU A 9 3.07 -26.52 -13.12
C GLU A 9 1.55 -26.36 -13.19
N SER A 10 0.96 -25.49 -12.36
CA SER A 10 -0.49 -25.23 -12.37
C SER A 10 -0.94 -24.35 -13.54
N VAL A 11 -0.04 -23.49 -14.05
CA VAL A 11 -0.37 -22.49 -15.08
C VAL A 11 0.02 -22.94 -16.48
N LYS A 12 1.03 -23.82 -16.61
CA LYS A 12 1.62 -24.18 -17.92
C LYS A 12 0.63 -24.82 -18.92
N ASP A 13 -0.40 -25.50 -18.42
CA ASP A 13 -1.41 -26.18 -19.25
C ASP A 13 -2.65 -25.32 -19.53
N LEU A 14 -2.67 -24.08 -19.02
CA LEU A 14 -3.79 -23.17 -19.24
C LEU A 14 -3.77 -22.57 -20.66
N PRO A 15 -4.94 -22.23 -21.23
CA PRO A 15 -5.02 -21.39 -22.40
C PRO A 15 -4.30 -20.06 -22.17
N GLN A 16 -3.70 -19.49 -23.22
CA GLN A 16 -2.91 -18.26 -23.12
C GLN A 16 -3.66 -17.11 -22.43
N SER A 17 -4.96 -16.97 -22.67
CA SER A 17 -5.80 -15.94 -22.03
C SER A 17 -5.87 -16.11 -20.51
N ALA A 18 -6.03 -17.35 -20.03
CA ALA A 18 -6.09 -17.65 -18.61
C ALA A 18 -4.71 -17.54 -17.95
N ALA A 19 -3.65 -17.96 -18.63
CA ALA A 19 -2.28 -17.77 -18.15
C ALA A 19 -1.91 -16.28 -18.02
N GLN A 20 -2.36 -15.44 -18.97
CA GLN A 20 -2.19 -14.00 -18.91
C GLN A 20 -2.92 -13.39 -17.70
N GLU A 21 -4.17 -13.81 -17.43
CA GLU A 21 -4.92 -13.33 -16.27
C GLU A 21 -4.22 -13.66 -14.94
N VAL A 22 -3.64 -14.86 -14.83
CA VAL A 22 -2.84 -15.24 -13.65
C VAL A 22 -1.60 -14.36 -13.50
N LEU A 23 -0.89 -14.08 -14.60
CA LEU A 23 0.27 -13.21 -14.61
C LEU A 23 -0.09 -11.77 -14.19
N ASP A 24 -1.18 -11.23 -14.74
CA ASP A 24 -1.67 -9.90 -14.41
C ASP A 24 -2.05 -9.81 -12.92
N PHE A 25 -2.69 -10.85 -12.39
CA PHE A 25 -3.00 -10.91 -10.96
C PHE A 25 -1.74 -10.98 -10.09
N ALA A 26 -0.71 -11.73 -10.49
CA ALA A 26 0.56 -11.77 -9.78
C ALA A 26 1.23 -10.37 -9.74
N HIS A 27 1.21 -9.63 -10.85
CA HIS A 27 1.69 -8.25 -10.88
C HIS A 27 0.87 -7.32 -9.99
N PHE A 28 -0.46 -7.48 -9.99
CA PHE A 28 -1.33 -6.73 -9.09
C PHE A 28 -0.99 -6.98 -7.61
N LEU A 29 -0.73 -8.22 -7.21
CA LEU A 29 -0.35 -8.54 -5.84
C LEU A 29 0.96 -7.87 -5.44
N ALA A 30 1.97 -7.88 -6.32
CA ALA A 30 3.24 -7.22 -6.09
C ALA A 30 3.07 -5.69 -5.92
N GLN A 31 2.30 -5.06 -6.82
CA GLN A 31 1.99 -3.63 -6.73
C GLN A 31 1.21 -3.31 -5.45
N ARG A 32 0.21 -4.11 -5.11
CA ARG A 32 -0.61 -3.91 -3.90
C ARG A 32 0.24 -3.99 -2.63
N GLN A 33 1.23 -4.86 -2.58
CA GLN A 33 2.14 -4.97 -1.45
C GLN A 33 3.00 -3.71 -1.31
N ALA A 34 3.59 -3.22 -2.41
CA ALA A 34 4.31 -1.95 -2.42
C ALA A 34 3.41 -0.79 -1.96
N SER A 35 2.17 -0.69 -2.47
CA SER A 35 1.22 0.34 -2.06
C SER A 35 0.60 0.15 -0.67
N ARG A 36 0.84 -0.98 0.01
CA ARG A 36 0.44 -1.16 1.41
C ARG A 36 1.45 -0.49 2.33
N GLU A 37 2.75 -0.62 2.04
CA GLU A 37 3.79 0.07 2.79
C GLU A 37 3.57 1.59 2.78
N ASP A 38 3.25 2.16 1.61
CA ASP A 38 2.92 3.59 1.50
C ASP A 38 1.66 3.99 2.29
N ARG A 39 0.63 3.12 2.28
CA ARG A 39 -0.62 3.38 3.03
C ARG A 39 -0.43 3.26 4.52
N ASP A 40 0.35 2.29 4.99
CA ASP A 40 0.64 2.11 6.40
C ASP A 40 1.46 3.29 6.94
N LEU A 41 2.40 3.82 6.15
CA LEU A 41 3.12 5.07 6.46
C LEU A 41 2.18 6.28 6.55
N MET A 42 1.26 6.43 5.59
CA MET A 42 0.25 7.50 5.64
C MET A 42 -0.65 7.40 6.87
N LEU A 43 -1.11 6.20 7.22
CA LEU A 43 -1.97 5.96 8.39
C LEU A 43 -1.21 6.19 9.70
N ALA A 44 0.06 5.79 9.80
CA ALA A 44 0.89 6.09 10.95
C ALA A 44 1.04 7.61 11.16
N GLN A 45 1.18 8.37 10.06
CA GLN A 45 1.27 9.83 10.10
C GLN A 45 -0.02 10.50 10.60
N GLN A 46 -1.20 9.95 10.30
CA GLN A 46 -2.47 10.52 10.78
C GLN A 46 -2.56 10.61 12.31
N SER A 47 -2.00 9.64 13.03
CA SER A 47 -2.00 9.68 14.50
C SER A 47 -1.15 10.83 15.06
N ALA A 48 -0.01 11.11 14.44
CA ALA A 48 0.87 12.21 14.85
C ALA A 48 0.32 13.60 14.49
N LEU A 49 -0.51 13.70 13.45
CA LEU A 49 -1.18 14.95 13.08
C LEU A 49 -2.35 15.28 14.01
N ALA A 50 -3.01 14.28 14.59
CA ALA A 50 -4.11 14.49 15.53
C ALA A 50 -3.65 15.13 16.86
N ASP A 51 -2.42 14.87 17.30
CA ASP A 51 -1.87 15.47 18.52
C ASP A 51 -1.66 17.00 18.41
N TRP A 52 -1.58 17.52 17.19
CA TRP A 52 -1.43 18.96 16.92
C TRP A 52 -2.78 19.70 16.86
N ASP A 53 -3.90 18.99 16.79
CA ASP A 53 -5.25 19.58 16.86
C ASP A 53 -5.65 19.79 18.32
N ASN A 54 -5.01 20.76 18.98
CA ASN A 54 -5.28 21.11 20.37
C ASN A 54 -5.30 22.63 20.59
N SER A 55 -6.01 23.05 21.65
CA SER A 55 -6.22 24.47 21.96
C SER A 55 -4.95 25.25 22.28
N ASP A 56 -3.87 24.55 22.65
CA ASP A 56 -2.58 25.18 22.97
C ASP A 56 -1.78 25.50 21.68
N ASP A 57 -1.99 24.72 20.60
CA ASP A 57 -1.45 25.01 19.26
C ASP A 57 -2.12 26.25 18.64
N ASP A 58 -3.43 26.35 18.82
CA ASP A 58 -4.24 27.48 18.34
C ASP A 58 -3.88 28.83 18.98
N ALA A 59 -3.20 28.83 20.13
CA ALA A 59 -2.85 30.04 20.87
C ALA A 59 -1.97 31.02 20.07
N TRP A 60 -1.32 30.55 19.00
CA TRP A 60 -0.43 31.34 18.15
C TRP A 60 -1.06 31.78 16.82
N ASN A 61 -2.28 31.35 16.50
CA ASN A 61 -2.95 31.68 15.23
C ASN A 61 -3.23 33.19 15.06
N ASP A 62 -3.38 33.92 16.17
CA ASP A 62 -3.66 35.36 16.19
C ASP A 62 -2.44 36.20 16.60
N ALA A 63 -1.24 35.60 16.66
CA ALA A 63 -0.03 36.33 17.03
C ALA A 63 0.31 37.39 15.96
N PRO A 64 0.58 38.65 16.34
CA PRO A 64 0.94 39.69 15.38
C PRO A 64 2.27 39.33 14.71
N ALA A 65 2.29 39.38 13.36
CA ALA A 65 3.53 39.24 12.61
C ALA A 65 4.49 40.38 12.97
N VAL A 66 5.71 40.02 13.36
CA VAL A 66 6.82 40.96 13.67
C VAL A 66 7.48 41.44 12.38
#